data_AF-A0A523EBP0-F1
#
_entry.id   AF-A0A523EBP0-F1
#
_cell.length_a   1.000
_cell.length_b   1.000
_cell.length_c   1.000
_cell.angle_alpha   90.00
_cell.angle_beta   90.00
_cell.angle_gamma   90.00
#
_symmetry.space_group_name_H-M   'P 1'
#
loop_
_entity.id
_entity.type
_entity.pdbx_description
1 polymer ?
#
loop_
_entity_poly.entity_id
_entity_poly.type
_entity_poly.pdbx_seq_one_letter_code
_entity_poly.pdbx_strand_id
1 'polypeptide(L)'
;MLNGIFVFLVLASVLLAAWSGRMDLLNEAILKSAEKAVFDVALRLIGVMALFLGLMRVVQQAGLMQRIARAVAPVTRRLFPGVPEGHPAMSAMIMNISCNVLGLGNAATPFGIKAMEELGRLHEEKGT
;
A
#
# COMPACT_ATOMS: atom_id res chain seq x y z
N MET A 1 17.40 -7.39 9.58
CA MET A 1 17.67 -8.69 8.91
C MET A 1 17.46 -8.60 7.39
N LEU A 2 16.32 -8.07 6.90
CA LEU A 2 16.05 -7.96 5.45
C LEU A 2 17.07 -7.13 4.66
N ASN A 3 17.51 -5.96 5.19
CA ASN A 3 18.51 -5.13 4.51
C ASN A 3 19.84 -5.86 4.27
N GLY A 4 20.27 -6.72 5.20
CA GLY A 4 21.50 -7.49 5.05
C GLY A 4 21.42 -8.50 3.90
N ILE A 5 20.28 -9.18 3.76
CA ILE A 5 20.02 -10.13 2.67
C ILE A 5 20.05 -9.40 1.32
N PHE A 6 19.43 -8.23 1.24
CA PHE A 6 19.35 -7.47 -0.01
C PHE A 6 20.72 -6.97 -0.46
N VAL A 7 21.51 -6.41 0.46
CA VAL A 7 22.88 -5.97 0.17
C VAL A 7 23.76 -7.15 -0.25
N PHE A 8 23.63 -8.29 0.42
CA PHE A 8 24.35 -9.50 0.05
C PHE A 8 24.01 -9.96 -1.37
N LEU A 9 22.72 -10.01 -1.75
CA LEU A 9 22.28 -10.40 -3.08
C LEU A 9 22.81 -9.48 -4.18
N VAL A 10 22.81 -8.16 -3.95
CA VAL A 10 23.33 -7.17 -4.90
C VAL A 10 24.85 -7.30 -5.04
N LEU A 11 25.58 -7.45 -3.93
CA LEU A 11 27.03 -7.65 -3.98
C LEU A 11 27.40 -8.96 -4.67
N ALA A 12 26.70 -10.05 -4.36
CA ALA A 12 26.92 -11.34 -5.00
C ALA A 12 26.68 -11.29 -6.52
N SER A 13 25.61 -10.61 -6.97
CA SER A 13 25.31 -10.50 -8.40
C SER A 13 26.38 -9.71 -9.16
N VAL A 14 26.87 -8.61 -8.58
CA VAL A 14 27.97 -7.81 -9.14
C VAL A 14 29.27 -8.61 -9.19
N LEU A 15 29.65 -9.28 -8.11
CA LEU A 15 30.88 -10.07 -8.05
C LEU A 15 30.85 -11.25 -9.02
N LEU A 16 29.73 -11.96 -9.14
CA LEU A 16 29.56 -13.07 -10.09
C LEU A 16 29.60 -12.58 -11.55
N ALA A 17 29.00 -11.44 -11.85
CA ALA A 17 29.04 -10.84 -13.19
C ALA A 17 30.46 -10.41 -13.57
N ALA A 18 31.20 -9.82 -12.61
CA ALA A 18 32.59 -9.42 -12.83
C ALA A 18 33.51 -10.64 -13.04
N TRP A 19 33.33 -11.70 -12.24
CA TRP A 19 34.12 -12.92 -12.36
C TRP A 19 33.84 -13.69 -13.66
N SER A 20 32.58 -13.71 -14.11
CA SER A 20 32.18 -14.37 -15.35
C SER A 20 32.42 -13.51 -16.61
N GLY A 21 32.88 -12.26 -16.46
CA GLY A 21 33.08 -11.32 -17.56
C GLY A 21 31.78 -10.84 -18.24
N ARG A 22 30.62 -11.03 -17.61
CA ARG A 22 29.28 -10.76 -18.17
C ARG A 22 28.70 -9.43 -17.68
N MET A 23 29.55 -8.42 -17.53
CA MET A 23 29.16 -7.13 -16.95
C MET A 23 28.15 -6.37 -17.81
N ASP A 24 28.23 -6.52 -19.13
CA ASP A 24 27.28 -5.92 -20.06
C ASP A 24 25.86 -6.47 -19.86
N LEU A 25 25.72 -7.79 -19.65
CA LEU A 25 24.42 -8.42 -19.37
C LEU A 25 23.83 -7.95 -18.04
N LEU A 26 24.66 -7.73 -17.02
CA LEU A 26 24.21 -7.16 -15.75
C LEU A 26 23.65 -5.75 -15.95
N ASN A 27 24.37 -4.91 -16.70
CA ASN A 27 23.97 -3.53 -16.93
C ASN A 27 22.66 -3.45 -17.75
N GLU A 28 22.54 -4.25 -18.80
CA GLU A 28 21.30 -4.36 -19.59
C GLU A 28 20.13 -4.86 -18.73
N ALA A 29 20.35 -5.89 -17.90
CA ALA A 29 19.32 -6.44 -17.02
C ALA A 29 18.83 -5.41 -15.99
N ILE A 30 19.72 -4.59 -15.43
CA ILE A 30 19.36 -3.53 -14.47
C ILE A 30 18.47 -2.49 -15.17
N LEU A 31 18.91 -1.98 -16.33
CA LEU A 31 18.15 -0.96 -17.07
C LEU A 31 16.77 -1.48 -17.51
N LYS A 32 16.72 -2.71 -18.05
CA LYS A 32 15.47 -3.35 -18.49
C LYS A 32 14.52 -3.64 -17.33
N SER A 33 15.06 -3.98 -16.15
CA SER A 33 14.25 -4.17 -14.94
C SER A 33 13.68 -2.86 -14.43
N ALA A 34 14.48 -1.77 -14.47
CA ALA A 34 14.00 -0.44 -14.12
C ALA A 34 12.89 0.03 -15.07
N GLU A 35 13.07 -0.18 -16.38
CA GLU A 35 12.06 0.11 -17.39
C GLU A 35 10.76 -0.65 -17.10
N LYS A 36 10.81 -1.98 -16.95
CA LYS A 36 9.61 -2.77 -16.59
C LYS A 36 8.94 -2.30 -15.32
N ALA A 37 9.71 -2.00 -14.27
CA ALA A 37 9.16 -1.54 -13.00
C ALA A 37 8.37 -0.22 -13.18
N VAL A 38 8.86 0.69 -14.02
CA VAL A 38 8.17 1.96 -14.28
C VAL A 38 6.98 1.76 -15.22
N PHE A 39 7.18 1.16 -16.38
CA PHE A 39 6.16 1.09 -17.43
C PHE A 39 5.06 0.06 -17.14
N ASP A 40 5.42 -1.13 -16.67
CA ASP A 40 4.45 -2.21 -16.49
C ASP A 40 3.72 -2.11 -15.15
N VAL A 41 4.42 -1.60 -14.12
CA VAL A 41 3.92 -1.59 -12.74
C VAL A 41 3.53 -0.18 -12.31
N ALA A 42 4.47 0.77 -12.25
CA ALA A 42 4.22 2.08 -11.65
C ALA A 42 3.14 2.87 -12.42
N LEU A 43 3.23 2.99 -13.74
CA LEU A 43 2.25 3.73 -14.54
C LEU A 43 0.85 3.14 -14.46
N ARG A 44 0.75 1.81 -14.54
CA ARG A 44 -0.52 1.10 -14.41
C ARG A 44 -1.16 1.34 -13.04
N LEU A 45 -0.35 1.27 -11.98
CA LEU A 45 -0.80 1.55 -10.62
C LEU A 45 -1.25 3.01 -10.47
N ILE A 46 -0.49 3.97 -10.98
CA ILE A 46 -0.83 5.40 -10.88
C ILE A 46 -2.20 5.69 -11.49
N GLY A 47 -2.49 5.17 -12.69
CA GLY A 47 -3.77 5.41 -13.36
C GLY A 47 -4.96 4.87 -12.55
N VAL A 48 -4.86 3.63 -12.08
CA VAL A 48 -5.88 3.01 -11.22
C VAL A 48 -6.03 3.76 -9.91
N MET A 49 -4.91 4.07 -9.24
CA MET A 49 -4.90 4.81 -7.98
C MET A 49 -5.51 6.19 -8.10
N ALA A 50 -5.18 6.95 -9.15
CA ALA A 50 -5.72 8.28 -9.39
C ALA A 50 -7.25 8.24 -9.56
N LEU A 51 -7.76 7.28 -10.33
CA LEU A 51 -9.20 7.09 -10.52
C LEU A 51 -9.89 6.78 -9.19
N PHE A 52 -9.38 5.81 -8.42
CA PHE A 52 -10.02 5.38 -7.18
C PHE A 52 -9.91 6.41 -6.06
N LEU A 53 -8.76 7.07 -5.91
CA LEU A 53 -8.60 8.17 -4.96
C LEU A 53 -9.49 9.36 -5.35
N GLY A 54 -9.62 9.65 -6.64
CA GLY A 54 -10.52 10.68 -7.16
C GLY A 54 -11.99 10.39 -6.85
N LEU A 55 -12.47 9.19 -7.21
CA LEU A 55 -13.82 8.74 -6.88
C LEU A 55 -14.06 8.79 -5.37
N MET A 56 -13.07 8.40 -4.57
CA MET A 56 -13.22 8.42 -3.13
C MET A 56 -13.32 9.83 -2.56
N ARG A 57 -12.58 10.80 -3.10
CA ARG A 57 -12.74 12.20 -2.73
C ARG A 57 -14.16 12.70 -3.00
N VAL A 58 -14.77 12.28 -4.11
CA VAL A 58 -16.18 12.61 -4.41
C VAL A 58 -17.12 11.97 -3.37
N VAL A 59 -16.95 10.69 -3.05
CA VAL A 59 -17.75 9.98 -2.03
C VAL A 59 -17.60 10.60 -0.63
N GLN A 60 -16.39 11.04 -0.28
CA GLN A 60 -16.09 11.76 0.96
C GLN A 60 -16.80 13.12 1.00
N GLN A 61 -16.68 13.92 -0.06
CA GLN A 61 -17.30 15.24 -0.15
C GLN A 61 -18.82 15.17 -0.19
N ALA A 62 -19.39 14.11 -0.78
CA ALA A 62 -20.83 13.86 -0.79
C ALA A 62 -21.39 13.43 0.59
N GLY A 63 -20.53 13.23 1.60
CA GLY A 63 -20.94 12.77 2.93
C GLY A 63 -21.42 11.32 2.99
N LEU A 64 -21.30 10.58 1.87
CA LEU A 64 -21.70 9.18 1.78
C LEU A 64 -20.78 8.29 2.64
N MET A 65 -19.51 8.67 2.76
CA MET A 65 -18.55 7.98 3.63
C MET A 65 -19.02 7.97 5.09
N GLN A 66 -19.53 9.08 5.63
CA GLN A 66 -20.07 9.15 6.99
C GLN A 66 -21.35 8.32 7.18
N ARG A 67 -22.12 8.10 6.10
CA ARG A 67 -23.30 7.24 6.14
C ARG A 67 -22.91 5.76 6.18
N ILE A 68 -21.96 5.36 5.33
CA ILE A 68 -21.41 4.00 5.33
C ILE A 68 -20.70 3.71 6.66
N ALA A 69 -19.90 4.65 7.17
CA ALA A 69 -19.25 4.50 8.46
C ALA A 69 -20.26 4.27 9.59
N ARG A 70 -21.38 4.99 9.61
CA ARG A 70 -22.48 4.75 10.57
C ARG A 70 -23.19 3.41 10.37
N ALA A 71 -23.38 2.97 9.13
CA ALA A 71 -24.01 1.69 8.83
C ALA A 71 -23.12 0.49 9.25
N VAL A 72 -21.80 0.63 9.10
CA VAL A 72 -20.82 -0.41 9.42
C VAL A 72 -20.34 -0.33 10.87
N ALA A 73 -20.51 0.83 11.52
CA ALA A 73 -20.20 1.08 12.93
C ALA A 73 -20.58 -0.05 13.91
N PRO A 74 -21.78 -0.67 13.87
CA PRO A 74 -22.10 -1.75 14.82
C PRO A 74 -21.19 -2.98 14.68
N VAL A 75 -20.74 -3.29 13.46
CA VAL A 75 -19.84 -4.42 13.20
C VAL A 75 -18.41 -4.05 13.62
N THR A 76 -17.94 -2.89 13.17
CA THR A 76 -16.57 -2.46 13.42
C THR A 76 -16.32 -2.06 14.87
N ARG A 77 -17.32 -1.55 15.61
CA ARG A 77 -17.20 -1.31 17.05
C ARG A 77 -17.08 -2.60 17.85
N ARG A 78 -17.65 -3.70 17.35
CA ARG A 78 -17.47 -5.04 17.94
C ARG A 78 -16.08 -5.61 17.67
N LEU A 79 -15.55 -5.39 16.46
CA LEU A 79 -14.24 -5.90 16.05
C LEU A 79 -13.07 -5.04 16.57
N PHE A 80 -13.27 -3.72 16.67
CA PHE A 80 -12.27 -2.72 17.04
C PHE A 80 -12.80 -1.77 18.12
N PRO A 81 -13.06 -2.27 19.35
CA PRO A 81 -13.63 -1.47 20.43
C PRO A 81 -12.73 -0.32 20.92
N GLY A 82 -11.42 -0.39 20.65
CA GLY A 82 -10.44 0.65 21.02
C GLY A 82 -10.39 1.87 20.10
N VAL A 83 -11.15 1.90 19.01
CA VAL A 83 -11.13 3.01 18.03
C VAL A 83 -12.32 3.95 18.27
N PRO A 84 -12.10 5.25 18.55
CA PRO A 84 -13.17 6.22 18.77
C PRO A 84 -14.11 6.38 17.57
N GLU A 85 -15.39 6.67 17.84
CA GLU A 85 -16.36 6.93 16.77
C GLU A 85 -15.97 8.16 15.94
N GLY A 86 -16.02 8.01 14.61
CA GLY A 86 -15.64 9.08 13.68
C GLY A 86 -14.13 9.25 13.47
N HIS A 87 -13.28 8.41 14.08
CA HIS A 87 -11.83 8.48 13.86
C HIS A 87 -11.46 8.13 12.40
N PRO A 88 -10.51 8.86 11.77
CA PRO A 88 -10.08 8.60 10.39
C PRO A 88 -9.63 7.15 10.11
N ALA A 89 -9.09 6.47 11.13
CA ALA A 89 -8.69 5.06 11.05
C ALA A 89 -9.84 4.15 10.60
N MET A 90 -11.06 4.38 11.08
CA MET A 90 -12.22 3.58 10.69
C MET A 90 -12.54 3.72 9.21
N SER A 91 -12.54 4.96 8.71
CA SER A 91 -12.80 5.26 7.31
C SER A 91 -11.74 4.66 6.39
N ALA A 92 -10.46 4.66 6.80
CA ALA A 92 -9.38 4.05 6.05
C ALA A 92 -9.46 2.50 6.01
N MET A 93 -9.84 1.85 7.12
CA MET A 93 -10.06 0.40 7.17
C MET A 93 -11.23 -0.03 6.28
N ILE A 94 -12.37 0.68 6.37
CA ILE A 94 -13.54 0.41 5.51
C ILE A 94 -13.16 0.54 4.03
N MET A 95 -12.26 1.47 3.70
CA MET A 95 -11.75 1.62 2.35
C MET A 95 -10.83 0.49 1.91
N ASN A 96 -9.92 0.05 2.77
CA ASN A 96 -9.10 -1.12 2.49
C ASN A 96 -9.98 -2.36 2.19
N ILE A 97 -11.01 -2.59 3.00
CA ILE A 97 -11.95 -3.71 2.82
C ILE A 97 -12.75 -3.54 1.52
N SER A 98 -13.30 -2.34 1.26
CA SER A 98 -14.05 -2.04 0.04
C SER A 98 -13.21 -2.29 -1.22
N CYS A 99 -11.95 -1.86 -1.22
CA CYS A 99 -11.03 -2.11 -2.33
C CYS A 99 -10.76 -3.60 -2.51
N ASN A 100 -10.59 -4.37 -1.43
CA ASN A 100 -10.43 -5.82 -1.52
C ASN A 100 -11.68 -6.52 -2.11
N VAL A 101 -12.88 -6.14 -1.65
CA VAL A 101 -14.15 -6.72 -2.12
C VAL A 101 -14.43 -6.38 -3.59
N LEU A 102 -14.06 -5.18 -4.04
CA LEU A 102 -14.27 -4.72 -5.42
C LEU A 102 -13.19 -5.23 -6.40
N GLY A 103 -12.25 -6.08 -5.97
CA GLY A 103 -11.18 -6.60 -6.82
C GLY A 103 -10.06 -5.60 -7.11
N LEU A 104 -9.94 -4.56 -6.29
CA LEU A 104 -9.00 -3.45 -6.42
C LEU A 104 -7.83 -3.60 -5.45
N GLY A 105 -7.26 -4.81 -5.37
CA GLY A 105 -6.23 -5.16 -4.38
C GLY A 105 -5.03 -4.20 -4.38
N ASN A 106 -4.64 -3.70 -5.56
CA ASN A 106 -3.58 -2.69 -5.71
C ASN A 106 -3.88 -1.35 -5.01
N ALA A 107 -5.16 -0.97 -4.91
CA ALA A 107 -5.61 0.20 -4.19
C ALA A 107 -5.90 -0.07 -2.72
N ALA A 108 -6.12 -1.33 -2.33
CA ALA A 108 -6.34 -1.69 -0.94
C ALA A 108 -5.12 -1.38 -0.06
N THR A 109 -3.91 -1.70 -0.53
CA THR A 109 -2.65 -1.52 0.21
C THR A 109 -2.43 -0.10 0.73
N PRO A 110 -2.50 0.98 -0.06
CA PRO A 110 -2.30 2.34 0.46
C PRO A 110 -3.37 2.76 1.48
N PHE A 111 -4.62 2.34 1.34
CA PHE A 111 -5.63 2.56 2.38
C PHE A 111 -5.36 1.74 3.64
N GLY A 112 -4.80 0.54 3.50
CA GLY A 112 -4.35 -0.29 4.62
C GLY A 112 -3.20 0.36 5.37
N ILE A 113 -2.19 0.87 4.67
CA ILE A 113 -1.09 1.64 5.27
C ILE A 113 -1.64 2.87 5.98
N LYS A 114 -2.57 3.61 5.35
CA LYS A 114 -3.18 4.77 6.00
C LYS A 114 -3.97 4.40 7.25
N ALA A 115 -4.68 3.27 7.24
CA ALA A 115 -5.36 2.76 8.42
C ALA A 115 -4.37 2.43 9.54
N MET A 116 -3.24 1.76 9.22
CA MET A 116 -2.19 1.46 10.19
C MET A 116 -1.57 2.73 10.79
N GLU A 117 -1.30 3.75 9.97
CA GLU A 117 -0.81 5.06 10.46
C GLU A 117 -1.78 5.70 11.44
N GLU A 118 -3.08 5.75 11.10
CA GLU A 118 -4.08 6.40 11.95
C GLU A 118 -4.37 5.59 13.22
N LEU A 119 -4.30 4.26 13.18
CA LEU A 119 -4.34 3.41 14.38
C LEU A 119 -3.11 3.64 15.27
N GLY A 120 -1.92 3.75 14.67
CA GLY A 120 -0.69 4.04 15.39
C GLY A 120 -0.66 5.43 16.06
N ARG A 121 -1.54 6.36 15.67
CA ARG A 121 -1.72 7.66 16.35
C ARG A 121 -2.61 7.56 17.58
N LEU A 122 -3.47 6.54 17.66
CA LEU A 122 -4.32 6.28 18.82
C LEU A 122 -3.57 5.59 19.96
N HIS A 123 -2.48 4.90 19.65
CA HIS A 123 -1.67 4.20 20.64
C HIS A 123 -0.42 5.04 20.96
N GLU A 124 -0.15 5.27 22.25
CA GLU A 124 1.07 5.96 22.70
C GLU A 124 2.34 5.13 22.42
N GLU A 125 2.22 3.80 22.38
CA GLU A 125 3.29 2.88 22.01
C GLU A 125 3.21 2.49 20.53
N LYS A 126 4.22 2.91 19.76
CA LYS A 126 4.41 2.47 18.38
C LYS A 126 5.04 1.07 18.36
N GLY A 127 4.20 0.06 18.21
CA GLY A 127 4.61 -1.28 17.74
C GLY A 127 5.20 -2.18 18.82
N THR A 128 4.41 -3.18 19.21
CA THR A 128 4.90 -4.53 19.53
C THR A 128 4.45 -5.47 18.44
#